data_AF-A0A9R1K4E2-F1
#
_entry.id   AF-A0A9R1K4E2-F1
#
_cell.length_a   1.000
_cell.length_b   1.000
_cell.length_c   1.000
_cell.angle_alpha   90.00
_cell.angle_beta   90.00
_cell.angle_gamma   90.00
#
_symmetry.space_group_name_H-M   'P 1'
#
loop_
_entity.id
_entity.type
_entity.pdbx_description
1 polymer ?
#
loop_
_entity_poly.entity_id
_entity_poly.type
_entity_poly.pdbx_seq_one_letter_code
_entity_poly.pdbx_strand_id
1 'polypeptide(L)' 'VRGPSCARMFLDYLSEAKEESAVKSITVLERGFNGWELSGRAVCRCKDAPCKGVCS' A
#
# COMPACT_ATOMS: atom_id res chain seq x y z
N VAL A 1 -10.79 -4.58 10.03
CA VAL A 1 -10.05 -4.62 8.74
C VAL A 1 -10.05 -3.20 8.18
N ARG A 2 -8.90 -2.52 8.07
CA ARG A 2 -8.84 -1.09 7.65
C ARG A 2 -8.40 -0.85 6.20
N GLY A 3 -7.74 -1.83 5.57
CA GLY A 3 -7.21 -1.69 4.20
C GLY A 3 -8.28 -1.28 3.16
N PRO A 4 -9.39 -2.02 3.03
CA PRO A 4 -10.44 -1.70 2.05
C PRO A 4 -11.10 -0.34 2.28
N SER A 5 -11.37 0.03 3.53
CA SER A 5 -11.98 1.32 3.86
C SER A 5 -11.05 2.49 3.50
N CYS A 6 -9.74 2.36 3.73
CA CYS A 6 -8.76 3.39 3.34
C CYS A 6 -8.66 3.52 1.82
N ALA A 7 -8.64 2.40 1.09
CA ALA A 7 -8.62 2.42 -0.37
C ALA A 7 -9.86 3.11 -0.96
N ARG A 8 -11.05 2.85 -0.37
CA ARG A 8 -12.30 3.51 -0.78
C ARG A 8 -12.25 5.01 -0.52
N MET A 9 -11.87 5.42 0.69
CA MET A 9 -11.75 6.83 1.05
C MET A 9 -10.78 7.59 0.13
N PHE A 10 -9.66 6.97 -0.25
CA PHE A 10 -8.71 7.58 -1.17
C PHE A 10 -9.26 7.68 -2.60
N LEU A 11 -9.97 6.65 -3.07
CA LEU A 11 -10.66 6.69 -4.36
C LEU A 11 -11.69 7.82 -4.40
N ASP A 12 -12.47 7.98 -3.33
CA ASP A 12 -13.49 9.02 -3.24
C ASP A 12 -12.82 10.42 -3.27
N TYR A 13 -11.73 10.61 -2.52
CA TYR A 13 -10.93 11.84 -2.58
C TYR A 13 -10.41 12.17 -3.99
N LEU A 14 -9.85 11.18 -4.71
CA LEU A 14 -9.37 11.39 -6.07
C LEU A 14 -10.51 11.76 -7.04
N SER A 15 -11.71 11.22 -6.82
CA SER A 15 -12.87 11.55 -7.65
C SER A 15 -13.34 13.00 -7.46
N GLU A 16 -13.16 13.55 -6.26
CA GLU A 16 -13.51 14.94 -5.93
C GLU A 16 -12.45 15.95 -6.36
N ALA A 17 -11.16 15.56 -6.33
CA ALA A 17 -10.03 16.45 -6.56
C ALA A 17 -9.92 16.99 -8.00
N LYS A 18 -10.61 16.41 -8.99
CA LYS A 18 -10.66 16.79 -10.43
C LYS A 18 -9.31 16.97 -11.16
N GLU A 19 -8.18 16.89 -10.48
CA GLU A 19 -6.85 16.80 -11.09
C GLU A 19 -6.64 15.40 -11.65
N GLU A 20 -5.94 15.33 -12.78
CA GLU A 20 -5.52 14.09 -13.40
C GLU A 20 -4.54 13.39 -12.45
N SER A 21 -5.07 12.55 -11.58
CA SER A 21 -4.28 11.84 -10.59
C SER A 21 -3.22 11.01 -11.31
N ALA A 22 -1.95 11.21 -10.96
CA ALA A 22 -0.85 10.37 -11.43
C ALA A 22 -1.00 8.89 -10.99
N VAL A 23 -1.98 8.59 -10.13
CA VAL A 23 -2.30 7.24 -9.66
C VAL A 23 -3.10 6.49 -10.72
N LYS A 24 -2.42 5.56 -11.40
CA LYS A 24 -3.03 4.69 -12.44
C LYS A 24 -4.00 3.65 -11.88
N SER A 25 -3.77 3.16 -10.67
CA SER A 25 -4.61 2.14 -10.04
C SER A 25 -4.47 2.13 -8.52
N ILE A 26 -5.56 1.77 -7.84
CA ILE A 26 -5.60 1.50 -6.40
C ILE A 26 -5.81 0.00 -6.21
N THR A 27 -5.01 -0.63 -5.36
CA THR A 27 -5.11 -2.08 -5.10
C THR A 27 -4.95 -2.35 -3.62
N VAL A 28 -5.65 -3.36 -3.13
CA VAL A 28 -5.57 -3.83 -1.74
C VAL A 28 -4.90 -5.20 -1.73
N LEU A 29 -3.83 -5.35 -0.94
CA LEU A 29 -3.14 -6.62 -0.78
C LEU A 29 -4.00 -7.60 0.03
N GLU A 30 -4.27 -8.77 -0.54
CA GLU A 30 -4.93 -9.86 0.18
C GLU A 30 -4.08 -10.28 1.37
N ARG A 31 -4.67 -10.27 2.57
CA ARG A 31 -3.98 -10.53 3.85
C ARG A 31 -2.81 -9.58 4.15
N GLY A 32 -2.75 -8.41 3.51
CA GLY A 32 -1.74 -7.38 3.78
C GLY A 32 -0.30 -7.87 3.56
N PHE A 33 0.65 -7.34 4.34
CA PHE A 33 2.05 -7.75 4.27
C PHE A 33 2.28 -9.23 4.62
N ASN A 34 1.43 -9.83 5.45
CA ASN A 34 1.50 -11.25 5.75
C ASN A 34 1.21 -12.09 4.50
N GLY A 35 0.17 -11.74 3.74
CA GLY A 35 -0.12 -12.41 2.47
C GLY A 35 0.95 -12.19 1.41
N TRP A 36 1.53 -10.99 1.38
CA TRP A 36 2.65 -10.64 0.50
C TRP A 36 3.88 -11.50 0.78
N GLU A 37 4.29 -11.59 2.05
CA GLU A 37 5.42 -12.42 2.48
C GLU A 37 5.17 -13.91 2.22
N LEU A 38 3.97 -14.41 2.54
CA LEU A 38 3.59 -15.80 2.29
C LEU A 38 3.60 -16.17 0.79
N SER A 39 3.47 -15.17 -0.09
CA SER A 39 3.56 -15.36 -1.54
C SER A 39 5.01 -15.37 -2.05
N GLY A 40 6.00 -15.41 -1.14
CA GLY A 40 7.43 -15.41 -1.45
C GLY A 40 7.98 -14.03 -1.82
N ARG A 41 7.26 -12.94 -1.55
CA ARG A 41 7.70 -11.58 -1.84
C ARG A 41 8.29 -10.94 -0.59
N ALA A 42 9.43 -10.28 -0.73
CA ALA A 42 10.13 -9.67 0.40
C ALA A 42 9.30 -8.60 1.11
N VAL A 43 9.39 -8.58 2.45
CA VAL A 43 8.86 -7.51 3.31
C VAL A 43 10.01 -6.98 4.16
N CYS A 44 10.26 -5.67 4.08
CA CYS A 44 11.25 -5.01 4.92
C CYS A 44 10.90 -5.15 6.42
N ARG A 45 11.87 -5.54 7.26
CA ARG A 45 11.74 -5.51 8.72
C ARG A 45 12.78 -4.59 9.35
N CYS A 46 12.67 -3.30 9.07
CA CYS A 46 13.60 -2.29 9.58
C CYS A 46 13.23 -1.92 11.02
N LYS A 47 14.24 -1.72 11.88
CA LYS A 47 14.04 -1.19 13.25
C LYS A 47 14.25 0.32 13.34
N ASP A 48 14.90 0.91 12.33
CA ASP A 48 15.22 2.34 12.26
C ASP A 48 14.27 3.09 11.32
N ALA A 49 14.03 4.38 11.62
CA ALA A 49 13.35 5.32 10.74
C ALA A 49 14.28 6.51 10.43
N PRO A 50 14.68 6.75 9.15
CA PRO A 50 14.30 6.00 7.95
C PRO A 50 14.97 4.62 7.89
N CYS A 51 14.33 3.69 7.18
CA CYS A 51 14.91 2.37 6.96
C CYS A 51 16.25 2.50 6.22
N LYS A 52 17.31 1.90 6.78
CA LYS A 52 18.64 1.84 6.16
C LYS A 52 18.84 0.44 5.54
N GLY A 53 19.10 0.37 4.24
CA GLY A 53 19.43 -0.87 3.52
C GLY A 53 18.45 -1.26 2.40
N VAL A 54 18.78 -2.34 1.68
CA VAL A 54 17.91 -2.94 0.64
C VAL A 54 17.01 -3.96 1.30
N CYS A 55 15.70 -3.85 1.10
CA CYS A 55 14.77 -4.88 1.51
C CYS A 55 14.85 -6.07 0.56
N SER A 56 15.63 -7.07 0.94
CA SER A 56 15.77 -8.36 0.25
C SER A 56 14.87 -9.43 0.84
#